data_AF-A0A524C987-F1
#
_entry.id   AF-A0A524C987-F1
#
_cell.length_a   1.000
_cell.length_b   1.000
_cell.length_c   1.000
_cell.angle_alpha   90.00
_cell.angle_beta   90.00
_cell.angle_gamma   90.00
#
_symmetry.space_group_name_H-M   'P 1'
#
loop_
_entity.id
_entity.type
_entity.pdbx_description
1 polymer ?
#
loop_
_entity_poly.entity_id
_entity_poly.type
_entity_poly.pdbx_seq_one_letter_code
_entity_poly.pdbx_strand_id
1 'polypeptide(L)'
;MVKCEYPDCDREEHLPFRCRYCGKVFCSKHRLPENHDCEKLEQGISPLYLQKSITSQEIFQGEDFPQAPIIDLSTSQSPPPTPLHDEMEPFYATSYDGQIYTVKPTKRKMKDSVFLSLVSDSFTIGPEILDFLVGVLIITLSFGFTAVLMTRLPWSYAGFLVAIVVGAYFSFIFPPKLLAARFGYPSRYVLTKLGVILTLITLLSPVKFLSPGNLIIPDKEFMAKKRLGLIYSSSFLINLLIGISFILLSWLLPSGPLAKLFLNGAFFTSQLSLLNLIPFSNSPGNSLKNWNWFMLIFFILSNGAIFIACIVLGVFTIY
;
A
#
# COMPACT_ATOMS: atom_id res chain seq x y z
N MET A 1 -4.31 -40.77 25.57
CA MET A 1 -3.44 -40.22 24.51
C MET A 1 -3.95 -40.80 23.19
N VAL A 2 -3.76 -40.11 22.06
CA VAL A 2 -4.24 -40.60 20.75
C VAL A 2 -3.03 -40.97 19.91
N LYS A 3 -3.04 -42.20 19.37
CA LYS A 3 -1.97 -42.74 18.52
C LYS A 3 -2.05 -42.12 17.12
N CYS A 4 -0.89 -41.86 16.52
CA CYS A 4 -0.78 -41.45 15.12
C CYS A 4 -1.31 -42.56 14.19
N GLU A 5 -2.17 -42.21 13.24
CA GLU A 5 -2.73 -43.14 12.26
C GLU A 5 -1.83 -43.31 11.00
N TYR A 6 -0.54 -42.97 11.11
CA TYR A 6 0.43 -43.20 10.04
C TYR A 6 1.05 -44.60 10.24
N PRO A 7 1.08 -45.49 9.21
CA PRO A 7 1.44 -46.90 9.37
C PRO A 7 2.78 -47.13 10.09
N ASP A 8 3.78 -46.29 9.81
CA ASP A 8 5.13 -46.42 10.38
C ASP A 8 5.36 -45.50 11.59
N CYS A 9 4.29 -45.12 12.32
CA CYS A 9 4.39 -44.20 13.45
C CYS A 9 3.71 -44.71 14.73
N ASP A 10 4.54 -45.04 15.73
CA ASP A 10 4.08 -45.42 17.07
C ASP A 10 4.01 -44.26 18.09
N ARG A 11 3.94 -43.01 17.62
CA ARG A 11 3.84 -41.86 18.54
C ARG A 11 2.41 -41.70 19.06
N GLU A 12 2.31 -41.44 20.35
CA GLU A 12 1.09 -41.01 21.01
C GLU A 12 1.22 -39.55 21.47
N GLU A 13 0.21 -38.75 21.18
CA GLU A 13 0.20 -37.32 21.52
C GLU A 13 -1.01 -37.00 22.40
N HIS A 14 -0.83 -36.06 23.33
CA HIS A 14 -1.93 -35.52 24.14
C HIS A 14 -2.83 -34.57 23.35
N LEU A 15 -2.28 -33.96 22.28
CA LEU A 15 -2.96 -32.99 21.42
C LEU A 15 -2.89 -33.48 19.96
N PRO A 16 -3.82 -34.34 19.54
CA PRO A 16 -3.84 -34.90 18.19
C PRO A 16 -4.15 -33.86 17.10
N PHE A 17 -3.56 -34.01 15.91
CA PHE A 17 -3.88 -33.21 14.72
C PHE A 17 -4.77 -34.01 13.77
N ARG A 18 -5.96 -33.49 13.42
CA ARG A 18 -6.85 -34.13 12.44
C ARG A 18 -6.65 -33.53 11.05
N CYS A 19 -6.36 -34.38 10.06
CA CYS A 19 -6.23 -33.94 8.67
C CYS A 19 -7.60 -33.53 8.09
N ARG A 20 -7.65 -32.39 7.38
CA ARG A 20 -8.90 -31.88 6.79
C ARG A 20 -9.32 -32.62 5.51
N TYR A 21 -8.40 -33.34 4.87
CA TYR A 21 -8.66 -34.07 3.64
C TYR A 21 -9.14 -35.48 3.95
N CYS A 22 -8.29 -36.32 4.57
CA CYS A 22 -8.61 -37.72 4.88
C CYS A 22 -9.36 -37.91 6.21
N GLY A 23 -9.40 -36.92 7.10
CA GLY A 23 -10.10 -37.01 8.38
C GLY A 23 -9.39 -37.82 9.47
N LYS A 24 -8.25 -38.46 9.16
CA LYS A 24 -7.41 -39.26 10.08
C LYS A 24 -6.62 -38.37 11.05
N VAL A 25 -6.17 -38.96 12.16
CA VAL A 25 -5.45 -38.28 13.25
C VAL A 25 -3.96 -38.59 13.25
N PHE A 26 -3.12 -37.56 13.39
CA PHE A 26 -1.67 -37.67 13.28
C PHE A 26 -0.91 -36.92 14.40
N CYS A 27 0.35 -37.30 14.59
CA CYS A 27 1.28 -36.61 15.50
C CYS A 27 1.83 -35.31 14.89
N SER A 28 2.60 -34.56 15.68
CA SER A 28 3.23 -33.30 15.27
C SER A 28 4.06 -33.39 13.97
N LYS A 29 4.70 -34.54 13.69
CA LYS A 29 5.49 -34.76 12.47
C LYS A 29 4.66 -35.08 11.22
N HIS A 30 3.59 -35.83 11.38
CA HIS A 30 2.74 -36.33 10.28
C HIS A 30 1.46 -35.49 10.08
N ARG A 31 1.35 -34.34 10.74
CA ARG A 31 0.16 -33.47 10.69
C ARG A 31 -0.13 -32.88 9.30
N LEU A 32 0.89 -32.76 8.44
CA LEU A 32 0.76 -32.22 7.07
C LEU A 32 0.38 -33.34 6.09
N PRO A 33 -0.48 -33.07 5.09
CA PRO A 33 -0.88 -34.07 4.08
C PRO A 33 0.27 -34.75 3.35
N GLU A 34 1.34 -34.01 3.06
CA GLU A 34 2.57 -34.48 2.41
C GLU A 34 3.39 -35.40 3.33
N ASN A 35 3.22 -35.28 4.65
CA ASN A 35 3.97 -36.03 5.64
C ASN A 35 3.23 -37.29 6.11
N HIS A 36 2.10 -37.64 5.50
CA HIS A 36 1.37 -38.87 5.81
C HIS A 36 0.75 -39.55 4.59
N ASP A 37 1.21 -39.21 3.39
CA ASP A 37 0.70 -39.72 2.11
C ASP A 37 -0.84 -39.67 2.03
N CYS A 38 -1.36 -38.45 2.12
CA CYS A 38 -2.80 -38.25 2.17
C CYS A 38 -3.52 -38.73 0.89
N GLU A 39 -4.39 -39.73 1.02
CA GLU A 39 -5.21 -40.29 -0.07
C GLU A 39 -6.08 -39.27 -0.82
N LYS A 40 -6.39 -38.13 -0.19
CA LYS A 40 -7.26 -37.08 -0.74
C LYS A 40 -6.51 -35.80 -1.12
N LEU A 41 -5.20 -35.90 -1.35
CA LEU A 41 -4.37 -34.75 -1.73
C LEU A 41 -4.81 -34.14 -3.07
N GLU A 42 -5.19 -34.99 -4.03
CA GLU A 42 -5.57 -34.57 -5.40
C GLU A 42 -6.94 -33.87 -5.46
N GLN A 43 -7.83 -34.11 -4.50
CA GLN A 43 -9.15 -33.48 -4.43
C GLN A 43 -9.08 -31.99 -4.07
N GLY A 44 -7.91 -31.50 -3.64
CA GLY A 44 -7.64 -30.10 -3.33
C GLY A 44 -6.93 -29.32 -4.44
N ILE A 45 -6.63 -29.95 -5.59
CA ILE A 45 -5.91 -29.31 -6.69
C ILE A 45 -6.93 -28.69 -7.64
N SER A 46 -7.00 -27.35 -7.69
CA SER A 46 -7.86 -26.65 -8.65
C SER A 46 -7.46 -27.01 -10.09
N PRO A 47 -8.41 -27.15 -11.05
CA PRO A 47 -8.10 -27.42 -12.47
C PRO A 47 -7.08 -26.46 -13.08
N LEU A 48 -7.01 -25.23 -12.58
CA LEU A 48 -6.05 -24.20 -12.98
C LEU A 48 -4.58 -24.56 -12.67
N TYR A 49 -4.32 -25.44 -11.70
CA TYR A 49 -2.97 -25.90 -11.35
C TYR A 49 -2.46 -26.94 -12.36
N LEU A 50 -3.32 -27.83 -12.85
CA LEU A 50 -3.00 -28.80 -13.91
C LEU A 50 -2.72 -28.10 -15.24
N GLN A 51 -3.50 -27.08 -15.59
CA GLN A 51 -3.25 -26.28 -16.80
C GLN A 51 -1.84 -25.65 -16.76
N LYS A 52 -1.43 -25.13 -15.60
CA LYS A 52 -0.13 -24.44 -15.44
C LYS A 52 1.05 -25.41 -15.42
N SER A 53 0.91 -26.61 -14.87
CA SER A 53 1.98 -27.63 -14.92
C SER A 53 2.23 -28.12 -16.34
N ILE A 54 1.16 -28.28 -17.14
CA ILE A 54 1.25 -28.67 -18.56
C ILE A 54 1.95 -27.55 -19.37
N THR A 55 1.57 -26.28 -19.17
CA THR A 55 2.20 -25.15 -19.89
C THR A 55 3.67 -24.91 -19.49
N SER A 56 4.09 -25.34 -18.30
CA SER A 56 5.50 -25.20 -17.87
C SER A 56 6.42 -26.32 -18.34
N GLN A 57 5.89 -27.46 -18.82
CA GLN A 57 6.71 -28.58 -19.30
C GLN A 57 6.95 -28.57 -20.82
N GLU A 58 6.28 -27.71 -21.61
CA GLU A 58 6.45 -27.65 -23.07
C GLU A 58 7.55 -26.66 -23.56
N ILE A 59 8.36 -26.07 -22.67
CA ILE A 59 9.46 -25.16 -23.08
C ILE A 59 10.83 -25.86 -23.13
N PHE A 60 10.92 -27.15 -22.79
CA PHE A 60 12.15 -27.91 -22.98
C PHE A 60 11.96 -29.08 -23.95
N GLN A 61 12.65 -28.92 -25.09
CA GLN A 61 13.12 -29.94 -26.03
C GLN A 61 12.10 -30.47 -27.05
N GLY A 62 12.33 -30.06 -28.31
CA GLY A 62 11.99 -30.92 -29.44
C GLY A 62 12.86 -32.18 -29.38
N GLU A 63 12.24 -33.35 -29.49
CA GLU A 63 12.20 -34.19 -30.70
C GLU A 63 11.14 -35.30 -30.48
N ASP A 64 10.41 -35.62 -31.55
CA ASP A 64 9.50 -36.76 -31.81
C ASP A 64 8.24 -37.02 -30.94
N PHE A 65 7.06 -36.72 -31.51
CA PHE A 65 5.73 -37.12 -31.02
C PHE A 65 5.20 -38.40 -31.70
N PRO A 66 4.68 -39.40 -30.98
CA PRO A 66 3.66 -40.33 -31.49
C PRO A 66 2.25 -39.70 -31.40
N GLN A 67 1.40 -39.93 -32.41
CA GLN A 67 0.04 -39.37 -32.49
C GLN A 67 -0.89 -39.91 -31.40
N ALA A 68 -1.59 -39.01 -30.70
CA ALA A 68 -2.65 -39.32 -29.73
C ALA A 68 -4.03 -39.51 -30.41
N PRO A 69 -4.93 -40.32 -29.84
CA PRO A 69 -6.23 -40.62 -30.45
C PRO A 69 -7.23 -39.47 -30.30
N ILE A 70 -8.07 -39.29 -31.33
CA ILE A 70 -9.13 -38.28 -31.40
C ILE A 70 -10.30 -38.73 -30.51
N ILE A 71 -10.65 -37.93 -29.50
CA ILE A 71 -11.88 -38.11 -28.70
C ILE A 71 -12.94 -37.17 -29.27
N ASP A 72 -14.07 -37.75 -29.70
CA ASP A 72 -15.21 -37.06 -30.31
C ASP A 72 -16.03 -36.28 -29.26
N LEU A 73 -16.28 -35.00 -29.54
CA LEU A 73 -16.80 -33.99 -28.59
C LEU A 73 -18.31 -33.73 -28.75
N SER A 74 -19.06 -34.68 -29.32
CA SER A 74 -20.47 -34.51 -29.70
C SER A 74 -21.50 -34.64 -28.57
N THR A 75 -21.10 -34.68 -27.28
CA THR A 75 -22.03 -34.72 -26.14
C THR A 75 -21.75 -33.62 -25.11
N SER A 76 -21.93 -32.37 -25.51
CA SER A 76 -22.00 -31.22 -24.59
C SER A 76 -23.48 -30.96 -24.24
N GLN A 77 -24.00 -31.60 -23.20
CA GLN A 77 -25.14 -31.03 -22.48
C GLN A 77 -24.65 -29.84 -21.66
N SER A 78 -25.32 -28.69 -21.79
CA SER A 78 -25.00 -27.47 -21.05
C SER A 78 -25.04 -27.73 -19.54
N PRO A 79 -24.00 -27.36 -18.76
CA PRO A 79 -24.06 -27.51 -17.31
C PRO A 79 -25.11 -26.58 -16.70
N PRO A 80 -25.74 -26.95 -15.57
CA PRO A 80 -26.72 -26.11 -14.89
C PRO A 80 -26.06 -24.83 -14.36
N PRO A 81 -26.81 -23.74 -14.16
CA PRO A 81 -26.24 -22.47 -13.70
C PRO A 81 -25.61 -22.64 -12.31
N THR A 82 -24.31 -22.36 -12.24
CA THR A 82 -23.49 -22.42 -11.03
C THR A 82 -24.00 -21.42 -9.97
N PRO A 83 -24.13 -21.78 -8.68
CA PRO A 83 -24.50 -20.83 -7.65
C PRO A 83 -23.37 -19.80 -7.45
N LEU A 84 -23.75 -18.53 -7.33
CA LEU A 84 -22.88 -17.43 -6.93
C LEU A 84 -22.22 -17.74 -5.57
N HIS A 85 -20.99 -18.24 -5.59
CA HIS A 85 -20.13 -18.29 -4.42
C HIS A 85 -18.95 -17.32 -4.55
N ASP A 86 -18.93 -16.44 -3.55
CA ASP A 86 -18.08 -15.28 -3.29
C ASP A 86 -16.62 -15.64 -2.96
N GLU A 87 -15.99 -16.51 -3.76
CA GLU A 87 -14.60 -16.95 -3.56
C GLU A 87 -13.63 -16.18 -4.48
N MET A 88 -13.02 -15.12 -3.95
CA MET A 88 -11.87 -14.45 -4.59
C MET A 88 -10.66 -15.40 -4.66
N GLU A 89 -10.07 -15.55 -5.85
CA GLU A 89 -8.87 -16.38 -6.08
C GLU A 89 -7.69 -16.00 -5.16
N PRO A 90 -6.92 -16.98 -4.67
CA PRO A 90 -5.79 -16.73 -3.77
C PRO A 90 -4.64 -15.98 -4.46
N PHE A 91 -4.08 -15.00 -3.76
CA PHE A 91 -2.91 -14.24 -4.20
C PHE A 91 -1.62 -15.02 -3.90
N TYR A 92 -0.77 -15.20 -4.92
CA TYR A 92 0.53 -15.88 -4.79
C TYR A 92 1.65 -14.85 -4.55
N ALA A 93 2.41 -15.00 -3.45
CA ALA A 93 3.64 -14.23 -3.21
C ALA A 93 4.86 -15.13 -3.45
N THR A 94 5.84 -14.63 -4.19
CA THR A 94 7.11 -15.32 -4.48
C THR A 94 8.22 -14.83 -3.55
N SER A 95 8.88 -15.74 -2.84
CA SER A 95 10.12 -15.45 -2.12
C SER A 95 11.29 -15.17 -3.07
N TYR A 96 12.36 -14.55 -2.56
CA TYR A 96 13.63 -14.34 -3.27
C TYR A 96 14.25 -15.65 -3.78
N ASP A 97 13.97 -16.76 -3.10
CA ASP A 97 14.46 -18.11 -3.47
C ASP A 97 13.52 -18.84 -4.46
N GLY A 98 12.58 -18.14 -5.08
CA GLY A 98 11.66 -18.71 -6.07
C GLY A 98 10.53 -19.57 -5.49
N GLN A 99 10.47 -19.75 -4.17
CA GLN A 99 9.36 -20.47 -3.53
C GLN A 99 8.08 -19.64 -3.52
N ILE A 100 7.00 -20.23 -4.05
CA ILE A 100 5.67 -19.63 -4.15
C ILE A 100 4.88 -19.99 -2.89
N TYR A 101 4.51 -18.98 -2.10
CA TYR A 101 3.63 -19.16 -0.95
C TYR A 101 2.20 -18.76 -1.34
N THR A 102 1.24 -19.65 -1.10
CA THR A 102 -0.20 -19.34 -1.15
C THR A 102 -0.58 -18.66 0.16
N VAL A 103 -0.52 -17.34 0.18
CA VAL A 103 -1.11 -16.60 1.30
C VAL A 103 -2.61 -16.53 1.02
N LYS A 104 -3.39 -17.46 1.59
CA LYS A 104 -4.82 -17.20 1.75
C LYS A 104 -4.91 -15.87 2.50
N PRO A 105 -5.58 -14.83 1.96
CA PRO A 105 -5.89 -13.67 2.77
C PRO A 105 -6.81 -14.22 3.86
N THR A 106 -6.23 -14.54 5.01
CA THR A 106 -7.04 -14.72 6.20
C THR A 106 -7.84 -13.43 6.28
N LYS A 107 -9.17 -13.53 6.36
CA LYS A 107 -10.02 -12.42 6.78
C LYS A 107 -9.60 -12.02 8.19
N ARG A 108 -8.41 -11.44 8.36
CA ARG A 108 -8.02 -10.72 9.54
C ARG A 108 -8.78 -9.42 9.41
N LYS A 109 -9.98 -9.38 10.01
CA LYS A 109 -10.49 -8.12 10.55
C LYS A 109 -9.31 -7.49 11.28
N MET A 110 -8.88 -6.30 10.86
CA MET A 110 -7.89 -5.54 11.62
C MET A 110 -8.37 -5.54 13.07
N LYS A 111 -7.65 -6.22 13.97
CA LYS A 111 -7.94 -6.15 15.40
C LYS A 111 -7.24 -4.89 15.89
N ASP A 112 -8.05 -3.83 15.98
CA ASP A 112 -7.73 -2.42 15.70
C ASP A 112 -6.77 -1.66 16.64
N SER A 113 -5.94 -2.31 17.45
CA SER A 113 -5.02 -1.56 18.34
C SER A 113 -3.72 -2.28 18.67
N VAL A 114 -3.80 -3.57 19.02
CA VAL A 114 -2.65 -4.33 19.54
C VAL A 114 -1.62 -4.63 18.45
N PHE A 115 -2.04 -4.89 17.20
CA PHE A 115 -1.11 -5.16 16.11
C PHE A 115 -0.36 -3.90 15.64
N LEU A 116 -1.01 -2.73 15.76
CA LEU A 116 -0.44 -1.47 15.30
C LEU A 116 0.58 -0.88 16.29
N SER A 117 0.38 -1.09 17.60
CA SER A 117 1.31 -0.62 18.64
C SER A 117 2.62 -1.41 18.70
N LEU A 118 2.66 -2.61 18.10
CA LEU A 118 3.82 -3.51 18.13
C LEU A 118 4.80 -3.30 16.97
N VAL A 119 4.46 -2.48 15.96
CA VAL A 119 5.19 -2.43 14.68
C VAL A 119 5.97 -1.12 14.43
N SER A 120 5.72 0.00 15.13
CA SER A 120 6.49 1.26 14.93
C SER A 120 6.06 2.40 15.89
N ASP A 121 6.61 3.61 15.70
CA ASP A 121 6.16 4.91 16.26
C ASP A 121 4.71 5.32 15.95
N SER A 122 3.92 4.42 15.37
CA SER A 122 2.54 4.66 14.94
C SER A 122 1.55 4.46 16.08
N PHE A 123 0.51 5.27 16.14
CA PHE A 123 -0.57 5.14 17.12
C PHE A 123 -1.91 5.55 16.52
N THR A 124 -2.99 4.97 17.04
CA THR A 124 -4.38 5.26 16.65
C THR A 124 -5.13 5.90 17.80
N ILE A 125 -5.95 6.90 17.52
CA ILE A 125 -6.88 7.50 18.49
C ILE A 125 -8.24 6.80 18.41
N GLY A 126 -8.62 6.30 17.23
CA GLY A 126 -9.90 5.63 17.04
C GLY A 126 -10.06 5.07 15.63
N PRO A 127 -11.20 5.29 14.95
CA PRO A 127 -11.36 4.88 13.56
C PRO A 127 -10.43 5.68 12.64
N GLU A 128 -10.09 5.11 11.48
CA GLU A 128 -9.14 5.72 10.53
C GLU A 128 -9.51 7.15 10.12
N ILE A 129 -10.80 7.43 9.96
CA ILE A 129 -11.29 8.77 9.65
C ILE A 129 -10.94 9.79 10.75
N LEU A 130 -10.94 9.37 12.02
CA LEU A 130 -10.59 10.23 13.13
C LEU A 130 -9.09 10.54 13.11
N ASP A 131 -8.25 9.53 12.91
CA ASP A 131 -6.80 9.72 12.78
C ASP A 131 -6.49 10.68 11.62
N PHE A 132 -7.19 10.52 10.48
CA PHE A 132 -7.07 11.42 9.32
C PHE A 132 -7.49 12.85 9.63
N LEU A 133 -8.65 13.05 10.27
CA LEU A 133 -9.15 14.37 10.64
C LEU A 133 -8.23 15.08 11.65
N VAL A 134 -7.67 14.34 12.59
CA VAL A 134 -6.67 14.88 13.53
C VAL A 134 -5.40 15.28 12.78
N GLY A 135 -4.93 14.46 11.83
CA GLY A 135 -3.80 14.83 10.97
C GLY A 135 -4.06 16.10 10.16
N VAL A 136 -5.25 16.22 9.57
CA VAL A 136 -5.70 17.42 8.84
C VAL A 136 -5.71 18.65 9.75
N LEU A 137 -6.24 18.53 10.97
CA LEU A 137 -6.29 19.62 11.94
C LEU A 137 -4.87 20.11 12.27
N ILE A 138 -3.94 19.19 12.57
CA ILE A 138 -2.55 19.51 12.91
C ILE A 138 -1.84 20.23 11.74
N ILE A 139 -1.98 19.70 10.52
CA ILE A 139 -1.38 20.31 9.32
C ILE A 139 -1.98 21.69 9.04
N THR A 140 -3.30 21.83 9.15
CA THR A 140 -4.00 23.08 8.88
C THR A 140 -3.62 24.16 9.88
N LEU A 141 -3.49 23.81 11.16
CA LEU A 141 -2.95 24.72 12.18
C LEU A 141 -1.50 25.11 11.87
N SER A 142 -0.66 24.14 11.49
CA SER A 142 0.75 24.37 11.17
C SER A 142 0.95 25.28 9.95
N PHE A 143 0.35 24.93 8.83
CA PHE A 143 0.54 25.63 7.57
C PHE A 143 -0.40 26.83 7.39
N GLY A 144 -1.68 26.68 7.73
CA GLY A 144 -2.71 27.72 7.54
C GLY A 144 -2.42 28.98 8.35
N PHE A 145 -2.01 28.84 9.62
CA PHE A 145 -1.62 29.98 10.45
C PHE A 145 -0.41 30.72 9.87
N THR A 146 0.57 29.95 9.37
CA THR A 146 1.81 30.51 8.83
C THR A 146 1.62 31.18 7.48
N ALA A 147 0.81 30.61 6.60
CA ALA A 147 0.55 31.18 5.29
C ALA A 147 -0.21 32.51 5.39
N VAL A 148 -1.23 32.62 6.27
CA VAL A 148 -1.93 33.89 6.50
C VAL A 148 -0.98 34.96 7.06
N LEU A 149 -0.10 34.57 7.99
CA LEU A 149 0.82 35.51 8.64
C LEU A 149 2.00 35.93 7.75
N MET A 150 2.63 34.97 7.06
CA MET A 150 3.85 35.20 6.27
C MET A 150 3.57 35.70 4.85
N THR A 151 2.46 35.29 4.21
CA THR A 151 2.19 35.63 2.80
C THR A 151 1.19 36.78 2.63
N ARG A 152 0.71 37.35 3.74
CA ARG A 152 -0.33 38.40 3.80
C ARG A 152 -1.57 38.10 2.96
N LEU A 153 -1.92 36.82 2.84
CA LEU A 153 -3.15 36.40 2.20
C LEU A 153 -4.34 36.93 3.01
N PRO A 154 -5.30 37.65 2.40
CA PRO A 154 -6.44 38.19 3.14
C PRO A 154 -7.23 37.07 3.82
N TRP A 155 -7.75 37.34 5.03
CA TRP A 155 -8.50 36.37 5.83
C TRP A 155 -9.71 35.77 5.10
N SER A 156 -10.29 36.48 4.13
CA SER A 156 -11.37 35.97 3.27
C SER A 156 -10.97 34.74 2.45
N TYR A 157 -9.68 34.55 2.18
CA TYR A 157 -9.16 33.39 1.44
C TYR A 157 -8.72 32.22 2.33
N ALA A 158 -8.79 32.37 3.66
CA ALA A 158 -8.35 31.33 4.59
C ALA A 158 -9.08 30.00 4.37
N GLY A 159 -10.40 30.03 4.14
CA GLY A 159 -11.18 28.82 3.87
C GLY A 159 -10.72 28.07 2.61
N PHE A 160 -10.40 28.80 1.54
CA PHE A 160 -9.87 28.19 0.30
C PHE A 160 -8.47 27.60 0.51
N LEU A 161 -7.63 28.27 1.30
CA LEU A 161 -6.31 27.75 1.65
C LEU A 161 -6.42 26.45 2.44
N VAL A 162 -7.32 26.38 3.43
CA VAL A 162 -7.62 25.14 4.17
C VAL A 162 -8.08 24.05 3.21
N ALA A 163 -8.99 24.36 2.27
CA ALA A 163 -9.45 23.38 1.29
C ALA A 163 -8.30 22.85 0.40
N ILE A 164 -7.37 23.71 -0.02
CA ILE A 164 -6.17 23.30 -0.77
C ILE A 164 -5.29 22.37 0.07
N VAL A 165 -5.02 22.73 1.33
CA VAL A 165 -4.21 21.92 2.25
C VAL A 165 -4.83 20.55 2.47
N VAL A 166 -6.14 20.50 2.74
CA VAL A 166 -6.90 19.25 2.90
C VAL A 166 -6.86 18.43 1.62
N GLY A 167 -7.09 19.05 0.47
CA GLY A 167 -7.09 18.38 -0.83
C GLY A 167 -5.72 17.80 -1.21
N ALA A 168 -4.65 18.54 -0.96
CA ALA A 168 -3.27 18.07 -1.15
C ALA A 168 -2.93 16.90 -0.22
N TYR A 169 -3.32 17.00 1.05
CA TYR A 169 -3.10 15.93 2.02
C TYR A 169 -3.89 14.67 1.70
N PHE A 170 -5.15 14.83 1.27
CA PHE A 170 -5.96 13.72 0.77
C PHE A 170 -5.32 13.08 -0.46
N SER A 171 -4.85 13.90 -1.42
CA SER A 171 -4.14 13.45 -2.61
C SER A 171 -2.82 12.76 -2.30
N PHE A 172 -2.23 13.01 -1.13
CA PHE A 172 -1.06 12.30 -0.65
C PHE A 172 -1.39 10.91 -0.08
N ILE A 173 -2.54 10.73 0.59
CA ILE A 173 -2.87 9.48 1.29
C ILE A 173 -3.72 8.54 0.44
N PHE A 174 -4.71 9.08 -0.26
CA PHE A 174 -5.76 8.29 -0.89
C PHE A 174 -5.28 7.48 -2.11
N PRO A 175 -4.43 8.00 -3.02
CA PRO A 175 -4.01 7.22 -4.19
C PRO A 175 -3.23 5.94 -3.86
N PRO A 176 -2.25 5.93 -2.94
CA PRO A 176 -1.60 4.71 -2.49
C PRO A 176 -2.57 3.75 -1.83
N LYS A 177 -3.53 4.25 -1.04
CA LYS A 177 -4.57 3.42 -0.42
C LYS A 177 -5.41 2.71 -1.47
N LEU A 178 -5.84 3.45 -2.51
CA LEU A 178 -6.61 2.90 -3.63
C LEU A 178 -5.79 1.86 -4.40
N LEU A 179 -4.53 2.16 -4.70
CA LEU A 179 -3.66 1.27 -5.47
C LEU A 179 -3.26 0.01 -4.67
N ALA A 180 -3.02 0.13 -3.37
CA ALA A 180 -2.80 -0.99 -2.47
C ALA A 180 -4.03 -1.91 -2.42
N ALA A 181 -5.23 -1.33 -2.31
CA ALA A 181 -6.48 -2.09 -2.34
C ALA A 181 -6.66 -2.84 -3.68
N ARG A 182 -6.33 -2.22 -4.81
CA ARG A 182 -6.34 -2.90 -6.13
C ARG A 182 -5.36 -4.07 -6.21
N PHE A 183 -4.26 -4.01 -5.47
CA PHE A 183 -3.31 -5.12 -5.37
C PHE A 183 -3.68 -6.15 -4.31
N GLY A 184 -4.83 -6.00 -3.64
CA GLY A 184 -5.32 -6.94 -2.63
C GLY A 184 -4.73 -6.72 -1.24
N TYR A 185 -4.07 -5.59 -0.99
CA TYR A 185 -3.45 -5.29 0.30
C TYR A 185 -4.33 -4.35 1.12
N PRO A 186 -4.82 -4.79 2.30
CA PRO A 186 -5.48 -3.87 3.22
C PRO A 186 -4.46 -2.86 3.72
N SER A 187 -4.88 -1.60 3.81
CA SER A 187 -4.04 -0.52 4.31
C SER A 187 -4.86 0.40 5.20
N ARG A 188 -4.18 1.07 6.13
CA ARG A 188 -4.82 1.97 7.09
C ARG A 188 -3.94 3.19 7.31
N TYR A 189 -4.55 4.37 7.22
CA TYR A 189 -3.90 5.60 7.66
C TYR A 189 -3.82 5.66 9.18
N VAL A 190 -2.65 6.08 9.68
CA VAL A 190 -2.37 6.11 11.12
C VAL A 190 -1.48 7.30 11.46
N LEU A 191 -1.65 7.86 12.65
CA LEU A 191 -0.77 8.92 13.16
C LEU A 191 0.56 8.33 13.63
N THR A 192 1.60 9.16 13.60
CA THR A 192 2.94 8.79 14.09
C THR A 192 3.37 9.79 15.16
N LYS A 193 3.96 9.30 16.26
CA LYS A 193 4.44 10.15 17.36
C LYS A 193 5.44 11.19 16.84
N LEU A 194 6.44 10.72 16.10
CA LEU A 194 7.46 11.59 15.49
C LEU A 194 6.85 12.59 14.51
N GLY A 195 5.95 12.13 13.62
CA GLY A 195 5.31 13.01 12.64
C GLY A 195 4.49 14.12 13.29
N VAL A 196 3.69 13.79 14.30
CA VAL A 196 2.91 14.76 15.08
C VAL A 196 3.84 15.74 15.79
N ILE A 197 4.84 15.25 16.52
CA ILE A 197 5.79 16.10 17.27
C ILE A 197 6.52 17.05 16.32
N LEU A 198 7.06 16.56 15.21
CA LEU A 198 7.78 17.39 14.23
C LEU A 198 6.87 18.44 13.59
N THR A 199 5.62 18.07 13.25
CA THR A 199 4.66 19.01 12.66
C THR A 199 4.25 20.11 13.64
N LEU A 200 4.13 19.76 14.94
CA LEU A 200 3.83 20.72 16.01
C LEU A 200 5.01 21.63 16.35
N ILE A 201 6.24 21.10 16.45
CA ILE A 201 7.44 21.91 16.73
C ILE A 201 7.67 22.92 15.61
N THR A 202 7.39 22.53 14.38
CA THR A 202 7.54 23.44 13.23
C THR A 202 6.38 24.41 13.03
N LEU A 203 5.39 24.47 13.94
CA LEU A 203 4.28 25.42 13.90
C LEU A 203 4.73 26.88 13.78
N LEU A 204 5.89 27.25 14.35
CA LEU A 204 6.44 28.61 14.28
C LEU A 204 7.61 28.74 13.29
N SER A 205 8.07 27.64 12.69
CA SER A 205 9.20 27.64 11.75
C SER A 205 8.73 27.94 10.31
N PRO A 206 9.50 28.67 9.48
CA PRO A 206 9.23 28.76 8.04
C PRO A 206 9.41 27.42 7.31
N VAL A 207 10.23 26.52 7.86
CA VAL A 207 10.38 25.15 7.38
C VAL A 207 9.41 24.26 8.17
N LYS A 208 8.31 23.86 7.52
CA LYS A 208 7.26 23.02 8.12
C LYS A 208 7.54 21.55 7.89
N PHE A 209 7.49 20.73 8.94
CA PHE A 209 7.28 19.29 8.79
C PHE A 209 5.78 19.03 8.62
N LEU A 210 5.37 18.37 7.54
CA LEU A 210 3.95 18.25 7.15
C LEU A 210 3.53 16.78 6.99
N SER A 211 3.94 15.92 7.93
CA SER A 211 3.62 14.49 7.87
C SER A 211 3.27 13.95 9.26
N PRO A 212 2.07 14.24 9.79
CA PRO A 212 1.65 13.80 11.12
C PRO A 212 1.37 12.29 11.18
N GLY A 213 1.17 11.64 10.03
CA GLY A 213 0.90 10.21 9.96
C GLY A 213 1.26 9.61 8.61
N ASN A 214 1.12 8.30 8.49
CA ASN A 214 1.49 7.54 7.30
C ASN A 214 0.46 6.46 7.00
N LEU A 215 0.42 6.01 5.75
CA LEU A 215 -0.34 4.83 5.34
C LEU A 215 0.45 3.58 5.72
N ILE A 216 -0.09 2.76 6.62
CA ILE A 216 0.51 1.48 6.99
C ILE A 216 -0.08 0.38 6.13
N ILE A 217 0.80 -0.44 5.56
CA ILE A 217 0.47 -1.68 4.89
C ILE A 217 1.14 -2.82 5.67
N PRO A 218 0.38 -3.64 6.42
CA PRO A 218 0.94 -4.66 7.31
C PRO A 218 1.88 -5.64 6.62
N ASP A 219 1.51 -6.11 5.43
CA ASP A 219 2.23 -7.16 4.71
C ASP A 219 3.26 -6.59 3.72
N LYS A 220 3.74 -5.36 3.95
CA LYS A 220 4.69 -4.68 3.05
C LYS A 220 6.00 -5.44 2.85
N GLU A 221 6.41 -6.26 3.80
CA GLU A 221 7.66 -7.06 3.74
C GLU A 221 7.54 -8.22 2.75
N PHE A 222 6.34 -8.75 2.56
CA PHE A 222 6.04 -9.81 1.59
C PHE A 222 5.75 -9.27 0.19
N MET A 223 5.70 -7.95 0.03
CA MET A 223 5.42 -7.29 -1.24
C MET A 223 6.68 -7.17 -2.09
N ALA A 224 6.52 -7.44 -3.39
CA ALA A 224 7.55 -7.12 -4.37
C ALA A 224 7.87 -5.61 -4.32
N LYS A 225 9.16 -5.27 -4.20
CA LYS A 225 9.67 -3.88 -4.13
C LYS A 225 9.07 -2.98 -5.20
N LYS A 226 8.91 -3.50 -6.43
CA LYS A 226 8.26 -2.81 -7.55
C LYS A 226 6.82 -2.37 -7.28
N ARG A 227 6.01 -3.22 -6.64
CA ARG A 227 4.61 -2.89 -6.34
C ARG A 227 4.53 -1.84 -5.24
N LEU A 228 5.33 -2.00 -4.18
CA LEU A 228 5.39 -1.04 -3.09
C LEU A 228 5.85 0.34 -3.57
N GLY A 229 6.85 0.38 -4.44
CA GLY A 229 7.31 1.61 -5.07
C GLY A 229 6.25 2.25 -5.97
N LEU A 230 5.52 1.47 -6.76
CA LEU A 230 4.40 1.97 -7.59
C LEU A 230 3.29 2.60 -6.71
N ILE A 231 2.92 1.92 -5.62
CA ILE A 231 1.94 2.40 -4.62
C ILE A 231 2.30 3.82 -4.16
N TYR A 232 3.51 4.02 -3.63
CA TYR A 232 3.90 5.33 -3.10
C TYR A 232 4.19 6.36 -4.19
N SER A 233 4.69 5.94 -5.37
CA SER A 233 4.92 6.87 -6.49
C SER A 233 3.64 7.57 -6.96
N SER A 234 2.48 6.94 -6.78
CA SER A 234 1.20 7.52 -7.19
C SER A 234 0.91 8.86 -6.49
N SER A 235 1.18 8.97 -5.18
CA SER A 235 1.01 10.22 -4.42
C SER A 235 1.91 11.33 -4.89
N PHE A 236 3.19 10.99 -5.12
CA PHE A 236 4.20 11.99 -5.50
C PHE A 236 3.93 12.50 -6.90
N LEU A 237 3.48 11.64 -7.81
CA LEU A 237 3.08 12.05 -9.15
C LEU A 237 1.84 12.94 -9.11
N ILE A 238 0.80 12.58 -8.36
CA ILE A 238 -0.43 13.38 -8.26
C ILE A 238 -0.14 14.74 -7.64
N ASN A 239 0.61 14.81 -6.54
CA ASN A 239 0.98 16.09 -5.93
C ASN A 239 1.91 16.93 -6.80
N LEU A 240 2.80 16.30 -7.58
CA LEU A 240 3.62 17.00 -8.57
C LEU A 240 2.73 17.67 -9.63
N LEU A 241 1.74 16.95 -10.17
CA LEU A 241 0.81 17.48 -11.16
C LEU A 241 -0.07 18.61 -10.59
N ILE A 242 -0.54 18.46 -9.35
CA ILE A 242 -1.29 19.52 -8.65
C ILE A 242 -0.41 20.76 -8.48
N GLY A 243 0.84 20.60 -8.04
CA GLY A 243 1.78 21.70 -7.85
C GLY A 243 2.11 22.44 -9.14
N ILE A 244 2.35 21.72 -10.25
CA ILE A 244 2.55 22.31 -11.58
C ILE A 244 1.32 23.10 -12.02
N SER A 245 0.13 22.52 -11.82
CA SER A 245 -1.13 23.16 -12.16
C SER A 245 -1.30 24.46 -11.37
N PHE A 246 -1.02 24.45 -10.08
CA PHE A 246 -1.11 25.66 -9.25
C PHE A 246 -0.09 26.75 -9.63
N ILE A 247 1.14 26.40 -10.03
CA ILE A 247 2.08 27.39 -10.59
C ILE A 247 1.51 28.00 -11.87
N LEU A 248 0.96 27.16 -12.78
CA LEU A 248 0.37 27.64 -14.02
C LEU A 248 -0.83 28.56 -13.77
N LEU A 249 -1.72 28.19 -12.84
CA LEU A 249 -2.85 29.05 -12.44
C LEU A 249 -2.38 30.35 -11.79
N SER A 250 -1.35 30.30 -10.94
CA SER A 250 -0.77 31.50 -10.34
C SER A 250 -0.18 32.44 -11.40
N TRP A 251 0.40 31.89 -12.46
CA TRP A 251 0.97 32.68 -13.56
C TRP A 251 -0.11 33.25 -14.50
N LEU A 252 -1.21 32.51 -14.71
CA LEU A 252 -2.31 32.94 -15.57
C LEU A 252 -3.18 34.05 -14.94
N LEU A 253 -3.22 34.11 -13.61
CA LEU A 253 -4.03 35.07 -12.87
C LEU A 253 -3.29 36.39 -12.64
N PRO A 254 -3.99 37.55 -12.67
CA PRO A 254 -3.39 38.83 -12.31
C PRO A 254 -2.74 38.80 -10.92
N SER A 255 -1.66 39.58 -10.73
CA SER A 255 -0.94 39.71 -9.46
C SER A 255 -1.87 40.20 -8.35
N GLY A 256 -2.50 39.27 -7.65
CA GLY A 256 -3.50 39.51 -6.61
C GLY A 256 -3.63 38.33 -5.65
N PRO A 257 -4.56 38.41 -4.68
CA PRO A 257 -4.70 37.40 -3.62
C PRO A 257 -4.93 35.98 -4.14
N LEU A 258 -5.64 35.85 -5.27
CA LEU A 258 -5.94 34.55 -5.87
C LEU A 258 -4.69 33.87 -6.46
N ALA A 259 -3.80 34.64 -7.10
CA ALA A 259 -2.49 34.11 -7.54
C ALA A 259 -1.65 33.67 -6.33
N LYS A 260 -1.59 34.49 -5.27
CA LYS A 260 -0.89 34.14 -4.02
C LYS A 260 -1.47 32.89 -3.36
N LEU A 261 -2.79 32.66 -3.43
CA LEU A 261 -3.43 31.44 -2.93
C LEU A 261 -2.91 30.19 -3.66
N PHE A 262 -2.89 30.21 -5.00
CA PHE A 262 -2.39 29.07 -5.78
C PHE A 262 -0.88 28.87 -5.58
N LEU A 263 -0.10 29.94 -5.50
CA LEU A 263 1.33 29.85 -5.21
C LEU A 263 1.62 29.21 -3.84
N ASN A 264 0.84 29.57 -2.81
CA ASN A 264 0.88 28.91 -1.50
C ASN A 264 0.49 27.44 -1.59
N GLY A 265 -0.50 27.10 -2.42
CA GLY A 265 -0.88 25.72 -2.69
C GLY A 265 0.26 24.90 -3.30
N ALA A 266 0.94 25.43 -4.32
CA ALA A 266 2.08 24.77 -4.96
C ALA A 266 3.26 24.59 -3.98
N PHE A 267 3.50 25.59 -3.15
CA PHE A 267 4.50 25.54 -2.10
C PHE A 267 4.18 24.44 -1.08
N PHE A 268 2.92 24.34 -0.64
CA PHE A 268 2.48 23.28 0.27
C PHE A 268 2.65 21.88 -0.33
N THR A 269 2.18 21.65 -1.56
CA THR A 269 2.23 20.33 -2.20
C THR A 269 3.66 19.84 -2.42
N SER A 270 4.58 20.74 -2.75
CA SER A 270 6.00 20.42 -2.92
C SER A 270 6.68 20.12 -1.58
N GLN A 271 6.41 20.91 -0.53
CA GLN A 271 6.91 20.62 0.83
C GLN A 271 6.40 19.28 1.37
N LEU A 272 5.09 19.02 1.24
CA LEU A 272 4.46 17.75 1.65
C LEU A 272 5.15 16.55 0.98
N SER A 273 5.43 16.66 -0.32
CA SER A 273 6.09 15.60 -1.09
C SER A 273 7.55 15.41 -0.68
N LEU A 274 8.34 16.49 -0.63
CA LEU A 274 9.78 16.45 -0.35
C LEU A 274 10.10 15.80 1.00
N LEU A 275 9.32 16.09 2.04
CA LEU A 275 9.58 15.58 3.37
C LEU A 275 9.22 14.10 3.51
N ASN A 276 8.19 13.66 2.78
CA ASN A 276 7.81 12.24 2.73
C ASN A 276 8.73 11.40 1.83
N LEU A 277 9.57 12.04 1.01
CA LEU A 277 10.62 11.38 0.22
C LEU A 277 11.92 11.14 1.01
N ILE A 278 12.06 11.68 2.23
CA ILE A 278 13.23 11.42 3.08
C ILE A 278 13.28 9.91 3.41
N PRO A 279 14.35 9.19 3.05
CA PRO A 279 14.38 7.73 3.15
C PRO A 279 14.79 7.26 4.55
N PHE A 280 13.85 7.30 5.50
CA PHE A 280 13.97 6.63 6.81
C PHE A 280 13.19 5.30 6.83
N SER A 281 13.53 4.38 7.73
CA SER A 281 13.10 2.96 7.72
C SER A 281 11.67 2.69 7.23
N ASN A 282 10.66 3.35 7.80
CA ASN A 282 9.24 3.10 7.49
C ASN A 282 8.59 4.13 6.55
N SER A 283 9.38 5.00 5.91
CA SER A 283 8.87 6.07 5.05
C SER A 283 8.48 5.61 3.63
N PRO A 284 7.59 6.35 2.96
CA PRO A 284 7.39 6.26 1.52
C PRO A 284 8.69 6.44 0.72
N GLY A 285 9.54 7.39 1.13
CA GLY A 285 10.85 7.63 0.51
C GLY A 285 11.78 6.41 0.53
N ASN A 286 11.83 5.67 1.64
CA ASN A 286 12.61 4.44 1.74
C ASN A 286 12.06 3.33 0.84
N SER A 287 10.74 3.30 0.64
CA SER A 287 10.10 2.36 -0.29
C SER A 287 10.49 2.66 -1.74
N LEU A 288 10.56 3.93 -2.14
CA LEU A 288 11.08 4.33 -3.47
C LEU A 288 12.56 4.02 -3.62
N LYS A 289 13.39 4.37 -2.63
CA LYS A 289 14.83 4.01 -2.59
C LYS A 289 15.05 2.52 -2.86
N ASN A 290 14.29 1.66 -2.17
CA ASN A 290 14.44 0.22 -2.26
C ASN A 290 13.96 -0.35 -3.59
N TRP A 291 12.99 0.30 -4.25
CA TRP A 291 12.54 -0.08 -5.59
C TRP A 291 13.48 0.41 -6.68
N ASN A 292 13.69 1.72 -6.75
CA ASN A 292 14.47 2.38 -7.78
C ASN A 292 14.96 3.76 -7.28
N TRP A 293 16.26 3.87 -7.03
CA TRP A 293 16.88 5.13 -6.58
C TRP A 293 16.73 6.28 -7.58
N PHE A 294 16.66 6.01 -8.89
CA PHE A 294 16.43 7.05 -9.91
C PHE A 294 15.03 7.65 -9.81
N MET A 295 14.02 6.84 -9.48
CA MET A 295 12.67 7.36 -9.24
C MET A 295 12.64 8.26 -8.00
N LEU A 296 13.35 7.89 -6.94
CA LEU A 296 13.49 8.74 -5.76
C LEU A 296 14.11 10.10 -6.12
N ILE A 297 15.24 10.09 -6.83
CA ILE A 297 15.91 11.32 -7.28
C ILE A 297 14.96 12.15 -8.15
N PHE A 298 14.27 11.54 -9.12
CA PHE A 298 13.33 12.25 -9.99
C PHE A 298 12.27 13.01 -9.19
N PHE A 299 11.64 12.38 -8.20
CA PHE A 299 10.63 13.04 -7.38
C PHE A 299 11.21 14.12 -6.48
N ILE A 300 12.43 13.93 -5.94
CA ILE A 300 13.13 14.96 -5.15
C ILE A 300 13.44 16.18 -6.02
N LEU A 301 14.01 15.98 -7.21
CA LEU A 301 14.39 17.08 -8.10
C LEU A 301 13.17 17.83 -8.64
N SER A 302 12.14 17.11 -9.08
CA SER A 302 10.92 17.72 -9.64
C SER A 302 10.13 18.50 -8.58
N ASN A 303 9.91 17.94 -7.39
CA ASN A 303 9.25 18.68 -6.30
C ASN A 303 10.16 19.79 -5.75
N GLY A 304 11.48 19.58 -5.73
CA GLY A 304 12.46 20.60 -5.37
C GLY A 304 12.43 21.81 -6.31
N ALA A 305 12.26 21.57 -7.61
CA ALA A 305 12.10 22.63 -8.60
C ALA A 305 10.83 23.46 -8.35
N ILE A 306 9.69 22.82 -8.05
CA ILE A 306 8.46 23.52 -7.67
C ILE A 306 8.66 24.36 -6.40
N PHE A 307 9.30 23.78 -5.38
CA PHE A 307 9.57 24.45 -4.12
C PHE A 307 10.41 25.72 -4.33
N ILE A 308 11.52 25.61 -5.08
CA ILE A 308 12.40 26.74 -5.40
C ILE A 308 11.67 27.76 -6.27
N ALA A 309 10.92 27.33 -7.28
CA ALA A 309 10.14 28.22 -8.13
C ALA A 309 9.13 29.05 -7.33
N CYS A 310 8.46 28.45 -6.33
CA CYS A 310 7.54 29.19 -5.46
C CYS A 310 8.26 30.26 -4.63
N ILE A 311 9.48 29.97 -4.13
CA ILE A 311 10.29 30.96 -3.41
C ILE A 311 10.69 32.11 -4.34
N VAL A 312 11.16 31.81 -5.55
CA VAL A 312 11.60 32.81 -6.55
C VAL A 312 10.44 33.67 -7.04
N LEU A 313 9.27 33.07 -7.29
CA LEU A 313 8.04 33.77 -7.67
C LEU A 313 7.43 34.58 -6.52
N GLY A 314 8.05 34.54 -5.34
CA GLY A 314 7.71 35.41 -4.24
C GLY A 314 6.51 34.93 -3.43
N VAL A 315 6.43 33.63 -3.14
CA VAL A 315 5.45 33.13 -2.14
C VAL A 315 5.56 33.90 -0.81
N PHE A 316 6.73 34.44 -0.51
CA PHE A 316 7.01 35.29 0.66
C PHE A 316 7.19 36.79 0.36
N THR A 317 6.97 37.25 -0.88
CA THR A 317 7.18 38.68 -1.21
C THR A 317 6.03 39.55 -0.69
N ILE A 318 6.43 40.68 -0.10
CA ILE A 318 5.57 41.64 0.61
C ILE A 318 4.89 42.64 -0.35
N TYR A 319 5.34 42.69 -1.60
CA TYR A 319 4.84 43.62 -2.62
C TYR A 319 3.43 43.26 -3.12
#